data_AF-A0A381ZYU7-F1
#
_entry.id   AF-A0A381ZYU7-F1
#
_cell.length_a   1.000
_cell.length_b   1.000
_cell.length_c   1.000
_cell.angle_alpha   90.00
_cell.angle_beta   90.00
_cell.angle_gamma   90.00
#
_symmetry.space_group_name_H-M   'P 1'
#
loop_
_entity.id
_entity.type
_entity.pdbx_description
1 polymer ?
#
loop_
_entity_poly.entity_id
_entity_poly.type
_entity_poly.pdbx_seq_one_letter_code
_entity_poly.pdbx_strand_id
1 'polypeptide(L)' 'NAMIFNPYGEILAETWVAADKMIIAELEAEQLTMNVGMRWIQTRRPNLYGSLAKPTGREMDTRTVRFKGIEKTN' A
#
# COMPACT_ATOMS: atom_id res chain seq x y z
N ASN A 1 4.96 -12.90 6.15
CA ASN A 1 5.09 -11.64 6.88
C ASN A 1 3.78 -10.89 6.75
N ALA A 2 3.23 -10.40 7.86
CA ALA A 2 2.06 -9.52 7.89
C ALA A 2 2.29 -8.40 8.90
N MET A 3 1.73 -7.21 8.65
CA MET A 3 1.83 -6.02 9.51
C MET A 3 0.53 -5.22 9.48
N ILE A 4 0.19 -4.58 10.61
CA ILE A 4 -0.87 -3.58 10.73
C ILE A 4 -0.21 -2.27 11.14
N PHE A 5 -0.51 -1.19 10.42
CA PHE A 5 -0.01 0.15 10.70
C PHE A 5 -1.13 1.10 11.13
N ASN A 6 -0.82 2.09 11.94
CA ASN A 6 -1.71 3.22 12.19
C ASN A 6 -1.59 4.30 11.07
N PRO A 7 -2.44 5.33 11.05
CA PRO A 7 -2.39 6.40 10.04
C PRO A 7 -1.10 7.24 10.01
N TYR A 8 -0.23 7.10 11.01
CA TYR A 8 1.08 7.77 11.08
C TYR A 8 2.23 6.86 10.63
N GLY A 9 1.95 5.60 10.27
CA GLY A 9 2.94 4.63 9.80
C GLY A 9 3.62 3.83 10.92
N GLU A 10 3.13 3.90 12.15
CA GLU A 10 3.63 3.09 13.26
C GLU A 10 3.10 1.66 13.16
N ILE A 11 3.95 0.66 13.44
CA ILE A 11 3.56 -0.75 13.46
C ILE A 11 2.79 -1.05 14.75
N LEU A 12 1.53 -1.43 14.63
CA LEU A 12 0.69 -1.83 15.76
C LEU A 12 0.78 -3.32 16.07
N ALA A 13 0.92 -4.14 15.03
CA ALA A 13 1.13 -5.58 15.14
C ALA A 13 1.89 -6.08 13.92
N GLU A 14 2.80 -7.02 14.11
CA GLU A 14 3.50 -7.67 13.00
C GLU A 14 3.82 -9.13 13.29
N THR A 15 4.08 -9.88 12.21
CA THR A 15 4.65 -11.20 12.31
C THR A 15 5.63 -11.51 11.19
N TRP A 16 6.78 -12.06 11.59
CA TRP A 16 7.79 -12.65 10.70
C TRP A 16 7.62 -14.16 10.54
N VAL A 17 6.68 -14.78 11.27
CA VAL A 17 6.50 -16.23 11.30
C VAL A 17 6.09 -16.74 9.91
N ALA A 18 6.81 -17.76 9.44
CA ALA A 18 6.53 -18.46 8.19
C ALA A 18 5.52 -19.61 8.39
N ALA A 19 4.38 -19.30 9.00
CA ALA A 19 3.29 -20.24 9.27
C ALA A 19 1.95 -19.49 9.24
N ASP A 20 0.85 -20.23 9.36
CA ASP A 20 -0.47 -19.65 9.50
C ASP A 20 -0.59 -18.95 10.86
N LYS A 21 -0.63 -17.61 10.83
CA LYS A 21 -0.65 -16.78 12.02
C LYS A 21 -1.48 -15.52 11.79
N MET A 22 -2.45 -15.32 12.67
CA MET A 22 -3.27 -14.12 12.71
C MET A 22 -2.62 -13.06 13.61
N ILE A 23 -2.63 -11.81 13.14
CA ILE A 23 -2.27 -10.62 13.94
C ILE A 23 -3.52 -9.73 14.05
N ILE A 24 -3.68 -9.09 15.21
CA ILE A 24 -4.83 -8.24 15.55
C ILE A 24 -4.27 -6.97 16.19
N ALA A 25 -4.90 -5.83 15.93
CA ALA A 25 -4.60 -4.56 16.57
C ALA A 25 -5.88 -3.77 16.84
N GLU A 26 -5.88 -2.95 17.88
CA GLU A 26 -6.93 -1.96 18.13
C GLU A 26 -6.59 -0.66 17.41
N LEU A 27 -7.61 -0.02 16.83
CA LEU A 27 -7.47 1.22 16.08
C LEU A 27 -8.29 2.33 16.73
N GLU A 28 -7.63 3.45 17.01
CA GLU A 28 -8.26 4.64 17.54
C GLU A 28 -8.71 5.56 16.39
N ALA A 29 -10.03 5.68 16.19
CA ALA A 29 -10.60 6.50 15.13
C ALA A 29 -10.20 7.98 15.23
N GLU A 30 -9.97 8.48 16.45
CA GLU A 30 -9.55 9.85 16.74
C GLU A 30 -8.23 10.23 16.05
N GLN A 31 -7.37 9.24 15.77
CA GLN A 31 -6.11 9.45 15.06
C GLN A 31 -6.32 9.92 13.60
N LEU A 32 -7.51 9.74 13.02
CA LEU A 32 -7.82 10.22 11.68
C LEU A 32 -8.00 11.73 11.59
N THR A 33 -8.38 12.38 12.68
CA THR A 33 -8.84 13.78 12.69
C THR A 33 -7.76 14.78 12.27
N MET A 34 -6.50 14.51 12.63
CA MET A 34 -5.36 15.39 12.37
C MET A 34 -4.20 14.70 11.65
N ASN A 35 -4.44 13.52 11.07
CA ASN A 35 -3.37 12.81 10.40
C ASN A 35 -2.83 13.60 9.19
N VAL A 36 -1.57 13.34 8.89
CA VAL A 36 -0.85 14.02 7.80
C VAL A 36 -1.55 13.83 6.46
N GLY A 37 -2.14 12.66 6.20
CA GLY A 37 -2.85 12.36 4.96
C GLY A 37 -4.01 13.33 4.69
N MET A 38 -4.87 13.55 5.68
CA MET A 38 -6.01 14.48 5.60
C MET A 38 -5.55 15.92 5.38
N ARG A 39 -4.46 16.34 6.04
CA ARG A 39 -3.87 17.67 5.85
C ARG A 39 -3.30 17.84 4.46
N TRP A 40 -2.63 16.83 3.92
CA TRP A 40 -2.05 16.89 2.58
C TRP A 40 -3.11 16.90 1.49
N ILE A 41 -4.27 16.25 1.66
CA ILE A 41 -5.38 16.34 0.71
C ILE A 41 -5.77 17.80 0.44
N GLN A 42 -5.81 18.64 1.47
CA GLN A 42 -6.19 20.06 1.34
C GLN A 42 -5.17 20.90 0.57
N THR A 43 -3.89 20.53 0.61
CA THR A 43 -2.80 21.31 -0.01
C THR A 43 -2.35 20.75 -1.35
N ARG A 44 -2.98 19.66 -1.84
CA ARG A 44 -2.70 19.07 -3.15
C ARG A 44 -2.85 20.09 -4.27
N ARG A 45 -2.05 19.93 -5.32
CA ARG A 45 -2.13 20.69 -6.57
C ARG A 45 -2.46 19.75 -7.73
N PRO A 46 -3.74 19.37 -7.92
CA PRO A 46 -4.12 18.34 -8.88
C PRO A 46 -3.65 18.61 -10.31
N ASN A 47 -3.61 19.88 -10.71
CA ASN A 47 -3.13 20.33 -12.01
C ASN A 47 -1.66 19.95 -12.30
N LEU A 48 -0.84 19.68 -11.28
CA LEU A 48 0.55 19.24 -11.45
C LEU A 48 0.68 17.71 -11.66
N TYR A 49 -0.36 16.94 -11.39
CA TYR A 49 -0.28 15.47 -11.43
C TYR A 49 -0.61 14.86 -12.79
N GLY A 50 -0.91 15.69 -13.80
CA GLY A 50 -1.34 15.21 -15.12
C GLY A 50 -0.38 14.18 -15.73
N SER A 51 0.93 14.37 -15.60
CA SER A 51 1.92 13.42 -16.12
C SER A 51 1.91 12.06 -15.42
N LEU A 52 1.52 11.98 -14.14
CA LEU A 52 1.43 10.71 -13.41
C LEU A 52 0.30 9.82 -13.91
N ALA A 53 -0.75 10.42 -14.49
CA ALA A 53 -1.91 9.70 -15.02
C ALA A 53 -1.78 9.37 -16.52
N LYS A 54 -0.71 9.81 -17.18
CA LYS A 54 -0.48 9.50 -18.59
C LYS A 54 0.13 8.11 -18.71
N PRO A 55 -0.42 7.23 -19.58
CA PRO A 55 0.26 6.01 -19.96
C PRO A 55 1.66 6.30 -20.49
N THR A 56 2.62 5.51 -20.03
CA THR A 56 4.02 5.58 -20.43
C THR A 56 4.32 4.71 -21.65
N GLY A 57 3.41 3.80 -22.02
CA GLY A 57 3.60 2.79 -23.05
C GLY A 57 4.39 1.57 -22.55
N ARG A 58 4.76 1.54 -21.25
CA ARG A 58 5.49 0.44 -20.60
C ARG A 58 4.57 -0.45 -19.76
N GLU A 59 3.29 -0.10 -19.68
CA GLU A 59 2.30 -0.85 -18.94
C GLU A 59 2.13 -2.26 -19.52
N MET A 60 1.99 -3.23 -18.62
CA MET A 60 1.72 -4.63 -18.94
C MET A 60 0.72 -5.14 -17.90
N ASP A 61 -0.05 -6.18 -18.23
CA ASP A 61 -1.00 -6.73 -17.27
C ASP A 61 -0.27 -7.30 -16.05
N THR A 62 -0.89 -7.12 -14.87
CA THR A 62 -0.28 -7.46 -13.59
C THR A 62 0.13 -8.93 -13.51
N ARG A 63 -0.63 -9.83 -14.16
CA ARG A 63 -0.33 -11.26 -14.16
C ARG A 63 0.91 -11.54 -14.99
N THR A 64 1.00 -11.03 -16.21
CA THR A 64 2.19 -11.23 -17.05
C THR A 64 3.43 -10.68 -16.37
N VAL A 65 3.42 -9.47 -15.82
CA VAL A 65 4.59 -8.92 -15.11
C VAL A 65 5.00 -9.80 -13.93
N ARG A 66 4.03 -10.27 -13.14
CA ARG A 66 4.29 -11.07 -11.94
C ARG A 66 4.80 -12.48 -12.23
N PHE A 67 4.38 -13.09 -13.35
CA PHE A 67 4.73 -14.47 -13.69
C PHE A 67 5.68 -14.60 -14.90
N LYS A 68 6.21 -13.48 -15.41
CA LYS A 68 7.21 -13.49 -16.48
C LYS A 68 8.46 -14.25 -16.02
N GLY A 69 8.87 -15.24 -16.79
CA GLY A 69 10.06 -16.06 -16.48
C GLY A 69 9.81 -17.19 -15.47
N ILE A 70 8.58 -17.38 -14.99
CA ILE A 70 8.19 -18.58 -14.26
C ILE A 70 7.72 -19.60 -15.28
N GLU A 71 8.62 -20.47 -15.74
CA GLU A 71 8.23 -21.61 -16.57
C GLU A 71 7.31 -22.54 -15.76
N LYS A 72 6.23 -23.02 -16.38
CA LYS A 72 5.43 -24.09 -15.81
C LYS A 72 6.25 -25.39 -15.93
N THR A 73 7.00 -25.71 -14.89
CA THR A 73 7.52 -27.06 -14.73
C THR A 73 6.32 -27.98 -14.50
N ASN A 74 5.99 -28.80 -15.50
CA ASN A 74 5.08 -29.93 -15.35
C ASN A 74 5.70 -30.99 -14.45
#